data_AF-A0A2E8X478-F1
#
_entry.id   AF-A0A2E8X478-F1
#
_cell.length_a   1.000
_cell.length_b   1.000
_cell.length_c   1.000
_cell.angle_alpha   90.00
_cell.angle_beta   90.00
_cell.angle_gamma   90.00
#
_symmetry.space_group_name_H-M   'P 1'
#
loop_
_entity.id
_entity.type
_entity.pdbx_description
1 polymer ?
#
loop_
_entity_poly.entity_id
_entity_poly.type
_entity_poly.pdbx_seq_one_letter_code
_entity_poly.pdbx_strand_id
1 'polypeptide(L)'
;PDFVDVPVAGLISKEYGRHCSQKIDLSKASAFGHDNPSAFATESKNTTHITVADEHGSIVSMTQTLNDAFGSRVTVPGTGVLLNNTMYNFDPHPGNANSIEPGKRVLSSMAPITVFKGGNPFLSIGTPGGRRIFPSVLQGIINVIDHNMSLQEAVEAPRVWTQGQNLELEPDISPDVVEPLKRKGHTIEAVDRVAGGMNGVLFDSNGSIHGAACWRADGSPIALSGGAATIKGSNPMFRV
;
A
#
# COMPACT_ATOMS: atom_id res chain seq x y z
N PRO A 1 7.81 -16.99 6.58
CA PRO A 1 7.05 -18.24 6.82
C PRO A 1 7.99 -19.45 6.96
N ASP A 2 9.07 -19.51 6.17
CA ASP A 2 10.01 -20.66 6.20
C ASP A 2 10.78 -20.85 7.53
N PHE A 3 10.79 -19.84 8.39
CA PHE A 3 11.52 -19.82 9.68
C PHE A 3 10.59 -19.73 10.89
N VAL A 4 9.36 -19.22 10.70
CA VAL A 4 8.41 -18.95 11.78
C VAL A 4 7.00 -19.21 11.26
N ASP A 5 6.25 -19.99 12.03
CA ASP A 5 4.84 -20.25 11.79
C ASP A 5 4.01 -19.04 12.20
N VAL A 6 3.60 -18.25 11.20
CA VAL A 6 2.66 -17.14 11.40
C VAL A 6 1.25 -17.71 11.43
N PRO A 7 0.43 -17.44 12.47
CA PRO A 7 -0.91 -18.00 12.60
C PRO A 7 -1.94 -17.31 11.68
N VAL A 8 -1.69 -17.32 10.37
CA VAL A 8 -2.46 -16.59 9.36
C VAL A 8 -3.95 -16.94 9.42
N ALA A 9 -4.28 -18.23 9.51
CA ALA A 9 -5.67 -18.69 9.58
C ALA A 9 -6.44 -18.08 10.77
N GLY A 10 -5.79 -17.92 11.92
CA GLY A 10 -6.37 -17.27 13.09
C GLY A 10 -6.54 -15.76 12.88
N LEU A 11 -5.49 -15.10 12.37
CA LEU A 11 -5.46 -13.65 12.14
C LEU A 11 -6.55 -13.18 11.16
N ILE A 12 -6.88 -13.99 10.15
CA ILE A 12 -7.91 -13.66 9.14
C ILE A 12 -9.29 -14.28 9.43
N SER A 13 -9.45 -14.96 10.57
CA SER A 13 -10.72 -15.61 10.93
C SER A 13 -11.81 -14.58 11.29
N LYS A 14 -13.06 -14.91 11.00
CA LYS A 14 -14.22 -14.08 11.38
C LYS A 14 -14.37 -13.99 12.89
N GLU A 15 -13.99 -15.05 13.60
CA GLU A 15 -14.03 -15.16 15.06
C GLU A 15 -13.06 -14.16 15.69
N TYR A 16 -11.81 -14.14 15.22
CA TYR A 16 -10.82 -13.18 15.69
C TYR A 16 -11.18 -11.74 15.33
N GLY A 17 -11.70 -11.52 14.11
CA GLY A 17 -12.22 -10.20 13.71
C GLY A 17 -13.31 -9.68 14.64
N ARG A 18 -14.29 -10.52 15.00
CA ARG A 18 -15.34 -10.19 15.99
C ARG A 18 -14.78 -9.93 17.38
N HIS A 19 -13.80 -10.72 17.81
CA HIS A 19 -13.13 -10.50 19.09
C HIS A 19 -12.40 -9.14 19.12
N CYS A 20 -11.72 -8.76 18.04
CA CYS A 20 -11.07 -7.45 17.92
C CYS A 20 -12.08 -6.31 17.87
N SER A 21 -13.20 -6.45 17.14
CA SER A 21 -14.21 -5.40 17.04
C SER A 21 -14.88 -5.08 18.38
N GLN A 22 -15.04 -6.07 19.26
CA GLN A 22 -15.58 -5.88 20.61
C GLN A 22 -14.69 -5.01 21.51
N LYS A 23 -13.41 -4.81 21.16
CA LYS A 23 -12.48 -3.95 21.90
C LYS A 23 -12.60 -2.48 21.49
N ILE A 24 -13.34 -2.18 20.43
CA ILE A 24 -13.52 -0.81 19.93
C ILE A 24 -14.59 -0.11 20.77
N ASP A 25 -14.17 0.90 21.53
CA ASP A 25 -15.08 1.82 22.20
C ASP A 25 -15.30 3.05 21.32
N LEU A 26 -16.49 3.17 20.73
CA LEU A 26 -16.81 4.31 19.85
C LEU A 26 -16.85 5.65 20.59
N SER A 27 -16.87 5.65 21.92
CA SER A 27 -16.92 6.87 22.73
C SER A 27 -15.54 7.40 23.13
N LYS A 28 -14.48 6.58 23.07
CA LYS A 28 -13.13 6.97 23.53
C LYS A 28 -12.01 6.25 22.78
N ALA A 29 -10.88 6.92 22.63
CA ALA A 29 -9.63 6.33 22.17
C ALA A 29 -9.12 5.30 23.20
N SER A 30 -8.56 4.20 22.70
CA SER A 30 -7.89 3.22 23.55
C SER A 30 -6.56 3.76 24.04
N ALA A 31 -6.19 3.45 25.28
CA ALA A 31 -4.85 3.73 25.78
C ALA A 31 -3.84 2.89 25.01
N PHE A 32 -2.76 3.53 24.55
CA PHE A 32 -1.66 2.84 23.92
C PHE A 32 -0.80 2.13 24.96
N GLY A 33 -0.46 0.86 24.73
CA GLY A 33 0.36 0.06 25.63
C GLY A 33 1.43 -0.72 24.90
N HIS A 34 2.64 -0.15 24.82
CA HIS A 34 3.91 -0.86 24.68
C HIS A 34 5.04 0.03 25.23
N ASP A 35 6.16 -0.54 25.71
CA ASP A 35 7.42 0.21 25.95
C ASP A 35 7.81 0.98 24.69
N ASN A 36 8.60 2.05 24.71
CA ASN A 36 8.77 2.95 23.55
C ASN A 36 9.85 2.51 22.49
N PRO A 37 9.57 1.69 21.45
CA PRO A 37 10.45 1.40 20.32
C PRO A 37 10.55 2.58 19.33
N SER A 38 9.72 3.62 19.47
CA SER A 38 9.75 4.81 18.61
C SER A 38 11.06 5.59 18.74
N ALA A 39 11.85 5.35 19.79
CA ALA A 39 13.23 5.84 19.89
C ALA A 39 14.21 5.18 18.88
N PHE A 40 13.79 4.13 18.17
CA PHE A 40 14.68 3.29 17.36
C PHE A 40 14.21 3.01 15.93
N ALA A 41 13.00 3.43 15.53
CA ALA A 41 12.43 3.15 14.21
C ALA A 41 12.25 4.43 13.38
N THR A 42 13.25 4.77 12.56
CA THR A 42 13.04 5.73 11.47
C THR A 42 12.65 4.91 10.24
N GLU A 43 11.36 4.80 9.93
CA GLU A 43 10.90 4.04 8.77
C GLU A 43 10.89 4.92 7.51
N SER A 44 11.32 4.34 6.39
CA SER A 44 11.40 5.07 5.15
C SER A 44 10.07 5.24 4.42
N LYS A 45 9.89 6.38 3.75
CA LYS A 45 8.77 6.62 2.82
C LYS A 45 9.07 6.15 1.38
N ASN A 46 10.20 5.48 1.17
CA ASN A 46 10.77 5.25 -0.16
C ASN A 46 10.44 3.85 -0.68
N THR A 47 9.54 3.77 -1.64
CA THR A 47 9.09 2.54 -2.31
C THR A 47 8.43 2.99 -3.62
N THR A 48 8.38 2.12 -4.62
CA THR A 48 7.63 2.37 -5.86
C THR A 48 6.59 1.29 -6.04
N HIS A 49 5.37 1.68 -6.42
CA HIS A 49 4.32 0.76 -6.81
C HIS A 49 3.95 1.00 -8.27
N ILE A 50 3.65 -0.07 -9.00
CA ILE A 50 3.10 -0.02 -10.35
C ILE A 50 2.01 -1.08 -10.47
N THR A 51 0.92 -0.71 -11.12
CA THR A 51 -0.12 -1.64 -11.55
C THR A 51 -0.30 -1.55 -13.07
N VAL A 52 -0.34 -2.69 -13.74
CA VAL A 52 -0.59 -2.83 -15.17
C VAL A 52 -1.71 -3.84 -15.36
N ALA A 53 -2.59 -3.56 -16.33
CA ALA A 53 -3.63 -4.46 -16.76
C ALA A 53 -3.69 -4.52 -18.29
N ASP A 54 -4.15 -5.65 -18.84
CA ASP A 54 -4.42 -5.81 -20.27
C ASP A 54 -5.89 -6.11 -20.57
N GLU A 55 -6.23 -6.16 -21.86
CA GLU A 55 -7.58 -6.46 -22.36
C GLU A 55 -8.02 -7.91 -22.08
N HIS A 56 -7.10 -8.81 -21.76
CA HIS A 56 -7.39 -10.22 -21.44
C HIS A 56 -7.66 -10.41 -19.94
N GLY A 57 -7.59 -9.34 -19.14
CA GLY A 57 -7.77 -9.37 -17.69
C GLY A 57 -6.52 -9.82 -16.93
N SER A 58 -5.35 -9.89 -17.59
CA SER A 58 -4.08 -10.08 -16.87
C SER A 58 -3.76 -8.84 -16.07
N ILE A 59 -3.28 -9.02 -14.84
CA ILE A 59 -2.90 -7.92 -13.95
C ILE A 59 -1.53 -8.21 -13.35
N VAL A 60 -0.69 -7.18 -13.37
CA VAL A 60 0.55 -7.15 -12.59
C VAL A 60 0.44 -6.02 -11.58
N SER A 61 0.43 -6.37 -10.29
CA SER A 61 0.55 -5.42 -9.18
C SER A 61 1.90 -5.63 -8.52
N MET A 62 2.79 -4.65 -8.63
CA MET A 62 4.18 -4.79 -8.20
C MET A 62 4.59 -3.63 -7.30
N THR A 63 5.05 -3.97 -6.10
CA THR A 63 5.70 -3.03 -5.18
C THR A 63 7.16 -3.42 -5.06
N GLN A 64 8.07 -2.46 -5.26
CA GLN A 64 9.51 -2.66 -5.14
C GLN A 64 10.14 -1.59 -4.25
N THR A 65 11.21 -1.95 -3.54
CA THR A 65 11.86 -1.06 -2.58
C THR A 65 13.34 -1.37 -2.38
N LEU A 66 14.12 -0.32 -2.09
CA LEU A 66 15.46 -0.43 -1.52
C LEU A 66 15.45 -0.30 0.02
N ASN A 67 14.26 -0.24 0.62
CA ASN A 67 13.94 0.27 1.94
C ASN A 67 14.10 1.80 2.03
N ASP A 68 15.33 2.31 2.14
CA ASP A 68 15.57 3.75 2.16
C ASP A 68 15.76 4.40 0.79
N ALA A 69 15.69 5.74 0.74
CA ALA A 69 16.12 6.49 -0.43
C ALA A 69 17.59 6.15 -0.72
N PHE A 70 17.84 5.63 -1.92
CA PHE A 70 19.14 5.08 -2.34
C PHE A 70 19.62 3.85 -1.53
N GLY A 71 18.73 3.21 -0.77
CA GLY A 71 19.02 2.01 0.02
C GLY A 71 20.18 2.20 0.99
N SER A 72 21.18 1.34 0.87
CA SER A 72 22.43 1.40 1.65
C SER A 72 23.38 2.53 1.24
N ARG A 73 23.08 3.23 0.14
CA ARG A 73 23.99 4.18 -0.53
C ARG A 73 25.30 3.55 -1.01
N VAL A 74 25.33 2.23 -1.12
CA VAL A 74 26.44 1.46 -1.70
C VAL A 74 26.09 1.08 -3.13
N THR A 75 27.01 1.30 -4.06
CA THR A 75 26.91 0.86 -5.45
C THR A 75 27.86 -0.29 -5.73
N VAL A 76 27.44 -1.22 -6.58
CA VAL A 76 28.36 -2.24 -7.12
C VAL A 76 29.27 -1.56 -8.15
N PRO A 77 30.61 -1.55 -7.94
CA PRO A 77 31.54 -0.79 -8.77
C PRO A 77 31.37 -1.08 -10.27
N GLY A 78 31.30 -0.02 -11.08
CA GLY A 78 31.22 -0.11 -12.54
C GLY A 78 29.84 -0.50 -13.11
N THR A 79 28.85 -0.83 -12.27
CA THR A 79 27.53 -1.30 -12.74
C THR A 79 26.42 -0.25 -12.64
N GLY A 80 26.58 0.74 -11.76
CA GLY A 80 25.51 1.68 -11.39
C GLY A 80 24.39 1.06 -10.54
N VAL A 81 24.49 -0.20 -10.13
CA VAL A 81 23.48 -0.88 -9.30
C VAL A 81 23.62 -0.46 -7.84
N LEU A 82 22.56 0.13 -7.27
CA LEU A 82 22.45 0.45 -5.85
C LEU A 82 21.97 -0.75 -5.05
N LEU A 83 22.58 -0.97 -3.87
CA LEU A 83 22.21 -2.04 -2.96
C LEU A 83 21.17 -1.56 -1.94
N ASN A 84 20.16 -2.38 -1.66
CA ASN A 84 19.15 -2.11 -0.62
C ASN A 84 19.77 -2.11 0.78
N ASN A 85 19.05 -1.56 1.77
CA ASN A 85 19.38 -1.70 3.18
C ASN A 85 18.27 -2.42 3.97
N THR A 86 17.55 -3.35 3.36
CA THR A 86 16.36 -3.96 3.96
C THR A 86 16.69 -4.82 5.20
N MET A 87 17.96 -5.19 5.41
CA MET A 87 18.42 -5.80 6.66
C MET A 87 18.09 -4.95 7.91
N TYR A 88 17.94 -3.63 7.75
CA TYR A 88 17.51 -2.72 8.81
C TYR A 88 16.12 -3.06 9.40
N ASN A 89 15.27 -3.76 8.65
CA ASN A 89 13.92 -4.10 9.08
C ASN A 89 13.85 -5.35 9.97
N PHE A 90 14.96 -6.06 10.19
CA PHE A 90 15.00 -7.13 11.18
C PHE A 90 15.04 -6.58 12.61
N ASP A 91 14.54 -7.39 13.53
CA ASP A 91 14.80 -7.19 14.96
C ASP A 91 16.24 -7.65 15.27
N PRO A 92 17.11 -6.79 15.82
CA PRO A 92 18.46 -7.18 16.19
C PRO A 92 18.50 -8.09 17.43
N HIS A 93 17.42 -8.17 18.21
CA HIS A 93 17.34 -9.04 19.38
C HIS A 93 17.00 -10.47 18.97
N PRO A 94 17.69 -11.49 19.48
CA PRO A 94 17.44 -12.89 19.14
C PRO A 94 16.14 -13.40 19.79
N GLY A 95 15.55 -14.45 19.18
CA GLY A 95 14.40 -15.17 19.73
C GLY A 95 13.02 -14.60 19.38
N ASN A 96 12.97 -13.46 18.68
CA ASN A 96 11.73 -12.86 18.18
C ASN A 96 11.38 -13.36 16.78
N ALA A 97 10.10 -13.26 16.41
CA ALA A 97 9.62 -13.74 15.11
C ALA A 97 10.38 -13.13 13.91
N ASN A 98 10.77 -11.87 14.02
CA ASN A 98 11.52 -11.14 13.00
C ASN A 98 13.00 -10.94 13.39
N SER A 99 13.57 -11.80 14.23
CA SER A 99 15.02 -11.79 14.50
C SER A 99 15.83 -12.17 13.26
N ILE A 100 17.07 -11.66 13.20
CA ILE A 100 18.05 -11.95 12.15
C ILE A 100 18.44 -13.44 12.17
N GLU A 101 18.32 -14.12 11.03
CA GLU A 101 18.79 -15.49 10.83
C GLU A 101 19.33 -15.68 9.39
N PRO A 102 20.36 -16.52 9.18
CA PRO A 102 20.90 -16.78 7.84
C PRO A 102 19.85 -17.35 6.88
N GLY A 103 19.73 -16.78 5.68
CA GLY A 103 18.77 -17.21 4.66
C GLY A 103 17.31 -16.80 4.94
N LYS A 104 17.02 -16.19 6.09
CA LYS A 104 15.68 -15.69 6.42
C LYS A 104 15.37 -14.44 5.61
N ARG A 105 14.17 -14.40 5.06
CA ARG A 105 13.64 -13.21 4.37
C ARG A 105 13.07 -12.26 5.41
N VAL A 106 13.45 -10.99 5.30
CA VAL A 106 13.02 -9.93 6.20
C VAL A 106 11.52 -9.64 6.08
N LEU A 107 10.89 -9.24 7.19
CA LEU A 107 9.54 -8.72 7.18
C LEU A 107 9.47 -7.47 6.27
N SER A 108 8.44 -7.43 5.41
CA SER A 108 8.19 -6.32 4.50
C SER A 108 6.82 -5.71 4.75
N SER A 109 6.74 -4.39 4.61
CA SER A 109 5.48 -3.63 4.64
C SER A 109 4.82 -3.51 3.26
N MET A 110 5.41 -4.09 2.21
CA MET A 110 4.84 -4.07 0.86
C MET A 110 3.51 -4.83 0.81
N ALA A 111 2.48 -4.21 0.24
CA ALA A 111 1.16 -4.84 0.06
C ALA A 111 0.56 -4.48 -1.32
N PRO A 112 1.04 -5.10 -2.41
CA PRO A 112 0.32 -5.07 -3.68
C PRO A 112 -0.98 -5.89 -3.53
N ILE A 113 -2.14 -5.27 -3.70
CA ILE A 113 -3.44 -5.92 -3.48
C ILE A 113 -4.25 -5.94 -4.77
N THR A 114 -4.79 -7.12 -5.10
CA THR A 114 -5.80 -7.29 -6.14
C THR A 114 -7.08 -7.87 -5.53
N VAL A 115 -8.19 -7.19 -5.76
CA VAL A 115 -9.53 -7.53 -5.31
C VAL A 115 -10.29 -8.17 -6.46
N PHE A 116 -10.97 -9.28 -6.16
CA PHE A 116 -11.79 -10.02 -7.10
C PHE A 116 -13.27 -9.92 -6.71
N LYS A 117 -14.15 -9.79 -7.70
CA LYS A 117 -15.62 -9.79 -7.53
C LYS A 117 -16.22 -10.84 -8.45
N GLY A 118 -16.86 -11.86 -7.87
CA GLY A 118 -17.42 -12.97 -8.64
C GLY A 118 -16.38 -13.76 -9.45
N GLY A 119 -15.15 -13.86 -8.95
CA GLY A 119 -14.03 -14.53 -9.63
C GLY A 119 -13.31 -13.68 -10.68
N ASN A 120 -13.84 -12.52 -11.05
CA ASN A 120 -13.20 -11.60 -12.00
C ASN A 120 -12.41 -10.52 -11.25
N PRO A 121 -11.28 -10.05 -11.79
CA PRO A 121 -10.60 -8.90 -11.22
C PRO A 121 -11.50 -7.66 -11.21
N PHE A 122 -11.42 -6.89 -10.13
CA PHE A 122 -12.23 -5.70 -9.93
C PHE A 122 -11.38 -4.46 -9.66
N LEU A 123 -10.39 -4.59 -8.78
CA LEU A 123 -9.51 -3.49 -8.39
C LEU A 123 -8.12 -4.04 -8.12
N SER A 124 -7.09 -3.39 -8.64
CA SER A 124 -5.71 -3.62 -8.24
C SER A 124 -5.10 -2.31 -7.78
N ILE A 125 -4.52 -2.28 -6.59
CA ILE A 125 -4.13 -1.03 -5.95
C ILE A 125 -2.94 -1.26 -5.01
N GLY A 126 -2.10 -0.24 -4.90
CA GLY A 126 -0.99 -0.24 -3.96
C GLY A 126 -0.38 1.14 -3.81
N THR A 127 0.47 1.27 -2.80
CA THR A 127 1.12 2.54 -2.47
C THR A 127 2.47 2.26 -1.79
N PRO A 128 3.45 3.16 -1.91
CA PRO A 128 4.62 3.17 -1.04
C PRO A 128 4.32 3.83 0.32
N GLY A 129 5.16 3.60 1.33
CA GLY A 129 5.04 4.30 2.62
C GLY A 129 5.27 3.47 3.89
N GLY A 130 6.05 2.38 3.82
CA GLY A 130 6.34 1.56 5.01
C GLY A 130 5.07 1.00 5.66
N ARG A 131 4.98 1.00 6.99
CA ARG A 131 3.80 0.52 7.73
C ARG A 131 2.53 1.29 7.43
N ARG A 132 2.62 2.48 6.82
CA ARG A 132 1.44 3.25 6.37
C ARG A 132 0.77 2.61 5.16
N ILE A 133 1.45 1.72 4.43
CA ILE A 133 0.92 1.04 3.24
C ILE A 133 -0.38 0.30 3.55
N PHE A 134 -0.40 -0.55 4.60
CA PHE A 134 -1.55 -1.41 4.88
C PHE A 134 -2.87 -0.62 5.09
N PRO A 135 -2.93 0.35 6.03
CA PRO A 135 -4.16 1.10 6.24
C PRO A 135 -4.47 2.08 5.09
N SER A 136 -3.47 2.60 4.37
CA SER A 136 -3.74 3.44 3.19
C SER A 136 -4.40 2.63 2.07
N VAL A 137 -3.88 1.44 1.75
CA VAL A 137 -4.50 0.55 0.76
C VAL A 137 -5.90 0.14 1.19
N LEU A 138 -6.10 -0.18 2.48
CA LEU A 138 -7.42 -0.50 3.03
C LEU A 138 -8.40 0.67 2.85
N GLN A 139 -8.00 1.91 3.17
CA GLN A 139 -8.82 3.10 2.95
C GLN A 139 -9.20 3.26 1.47
N GLY A 140 -8.28 3.06 0.54
CA GLY A 140 -8.57 3.09 -0.90
C GLY A 140 -9.61 2.04 -1.31
N ILE A 141 -9.51 0.83 -0.78
CA ILE A 141 -10.47 -0.26 -1.04
C ILE A 141 -11.86 0.09 -0.47
N ILE A 142 -11.94 0.58 0.77
CA ILE A 142 -13.19 1.03 1.41
C ILE A 142 -13.83 2.17 0.60
N ASN A 143 -13.04 3.14 0.15
CA ASN A 143 -13.52 4.26 -0.65
C ASN A 143 -14.17 3.80 -1.96
N VAL A 144 -13.56 2.82 -2.66
CA VAL A 144 -14.14 2.26 -3.88
C VAL A 144 -15.38 1.41 -3.58
N ILE A 145 -15.32 0.52 -2.59
CA ILE A 145 -16.37 -0.49 -2.37
C ILE A 145 -17.54 0.06 -1.56
N ASP A 146 -17.28 0.68 -0.41
CA ASP A 146 -18.29 1.10 0.55
C ASP A 146 -18.81 2.51 0.27
N HIS A 147 -17.94 3.40 -0.24
CA HIS A 147 -18.31 4.77 -0.60
C HIS A 147 -18.60 4.99 -2.08
N ASN A 148 -18.44 3.96 -2.92
CA ASN A 148 -18.70 4.01 -4.36
C ASN A 148 -17.98 5.17 -5.07
N MET A 149 -16.78 5.52 -4.60
CA MET A 149 -15.93 6.52 -5.25
C MET A 149 -15.35 5.97 -6.55
N SER A 150 -15.14 6.84 -7.53
CA SER A 150 -14.27 6.51 -8.67
C SER A 150 -12.85 6.20 -8.17
N LEU A 151 -12.07 5.51 -9.00
CA LEU A 151 -10.70 5.16 -8.62
C LEU A 151 -9.85 6.42 -8.34
N GLN A 152 -10.01 7.48 -9.12
CA GLN A 152 -9.25 8.72 -8.92
C GLN A 152 -9.65 9.40 -7.60
N GLU A 153 -10.95 9.51 -7.31
CA GLU A 153 -11.42 10.05 -6.02
C GLU A 153 -10.88 9.25 -4.84
N ALA A 154 -10.89 7.92 -4.94
CA ALA A 154 -10.45 7.03 -3.88
C ALA A 154 -8.94 7.16 -3.56
N VAL A 155 -8.08 7.31 -4.59
CA VAL A 155 -6.63 7.48 -4.37
C VAL A 155 -6.26 8.89 -3.90
N GLU A 156 -7.06 9.90 -4.25
CA GLU A 156 -6.87 11.30 -3.87
C GLU A 156 -7.31 11.57 -2.41
N ALA A 157 -8.40 10.93 -1.99
CA ALA A 157 -9.07 11.15 -0.70
C ALA A 157 -8.08 11.30 0.48
N PRO A 158 -8.34 12.21 1.43
CA PRO A 158 -7.53 12.37 2.64
C PRO A 158 -7.45 11.06 3.42
N ARG A 159 -6.26 10.77 3.94
CA ARG A 159 -5.94 9.53 4.64
C ARG A 159 -5.63 9.81 6.09
N VAL A 160 -5.89 8.80 6.91
CA VAL A 160 -5.52 8.77 8.33
C VAL A 160 -4.59 7.61 8.60
N TRP A 161 -3.72 7.76 9.60
CA TRP A 161 -2.87 6.67 10.06
C TRP A 161 -2.60 6.73 11.55
N THR A 162 -2.47 5.55 12.17
CA THR A 162 -1.96 5.46 13.52
C THR A 162 -1.26 4.12 13.71
N GLN A 163 -0.20 4.15 14.50
CA GLN A 163 0.41 2.96 15.11
C GLN A 163 0.06 2.83 16.60
N GLY A 164 -0.85 3.68 17.10
CA GLY A 164 -1.44 3.64 18.43
C GLY A 164 -1.12 4.85 19.31
N GLN A 165 0.00 5.55 19.11
CA GLN A 165 0.34 6.76 19.87
C GLN A 165 -0.44 7.99 19.37
N ASN A 166 -0.10 8.45 18.17
CA ASN A 166 -0.70 9.61 17.53
C ASN A 166 -1.60 9.16 16.38
N LEU A 167 -2.64 9.94 16.12
CA LEU A 167 -3.47 9.84 14.93
C LEU A 167 -2.99 10.87 13.93
N GLU A 168 -2.23 10.42 12.93
CA GLU A 168 -1.82 11.22 11.78
C GLU A 168 -3.03 11.49 10.89
N LEU A 169 -3.27 12.77 10.63
CA LEU A 169 -4.32 13.26 9.75
C LEU A 169 -3.69 14.11 8.64
N GLU A 170 -4.04 13.82 7.40
CA GLU A 170 -3.70 14.66 6.26
C GLU A 170 -4.53 15.96 6.21
N PRO A 171 -4.15 16.93 5.35
CA PRO A 171 -4.97 18.10 5.09
C PRO A 171 -6.36 17.72 4.57
N ASP A 172 -7.28 18.69 4.59
CA ASP A 172 -8.64 18.58 4.06
C ASP A 172 -9.60 17.64 4.82
N ILE A 173 -9.17 17.08 5.96
CA ILE A 173 -10.09 16.48 6.92
C ILE A 173 -10.79 17.60 7.71
N SER A 174 -12.12 17.69 7.55
CA SER A 174 -12.93 18.76 8.15
C SER A 174 -12.73 18.86 9.67
N PRO A 175 -12.66 20.09 10.23
CA PRO A 175 -12.69 20.30 11.68
C PRO A 175 -13.86 19.61 12.39
N ASP A 176 -14.99 19.43 11.70
CA ASP A 176 -16.17 18.73 12.23
C ASP A 176 -15.90 17.24 12.49
N VAL A 177 -14.87 16.67 11.88
CA VAL A 177 -14.36 15.30 12.14
C VAL A 177 -13.24 15.34 13.18
N VAL A 178 -12.32 16.29 13.06
CA VAL A 178 -11.13 16.38 13.93
C VAL A 178 -11.50 16.65 15.39
N GLU A 179 -12.42 17.58 15.65
CA GLU A 179 -12.76 17.99 17.01
C GLU A 179 -13.46 16.89 17.82
N PRO A 180 -14.42 16.12 17.28
CA PRO A 180 -14.90 14.90 17.93
C PRO A 180 -13.81 13.88 18.24
N LEU A 181 -12.82 13.68 17.36
CA LEU A 181 -11.72 12.74 17.60
C LEU A 181 -10.84 13.18 18.76
N LYS A 182 -10.51 14.47 18.85
CA LYS A 182 -9.81 15.04 20.02
C LYS A 182 -10.59 14.83 21.31
N ARG A 183 -11.90 15.10 21.31
CA ARG A 183 -12.77 14.89 22.49
C ARG A 183 -12.85 13.43 22.93
N LYS A 184 -12.72 12.49 21.99
CA LYS A 184 -12.61 11.05 22.29
C LYS A 184 -11.24 10.67 22.88
N GLY A 185 -10.25 11.56 22.86
CA GLY A 185 -8.93 11.34 23.44
C GLY A 185 -7.84 10.97 22.43
N HIS A 186 -8.07 11.13 21.13
CA HIS A 186 -7.01 10.95 20.14
C HIS A 186 -6.03 12.13 20.17
N THR A 187 -4.74 11.85 20.28
CA THR A 187 -3.66 12.82 20.05
C THR A 187 -3.52 13.01 18.55
N ILE A 188 -4.00 14.14 18.02
CA ILE A 188 -3.93 14.44 16.59
C ILE A 188 -2.55 14.97 16.21
N GLU A 189 -1.98 14.40 15.16
CA GLU A 189 -0.78 14.89 14.50
C GLU A 189 -1.15 15.27 13.05
N ALA A 190 -1.10 16.56 12.74
CA ALA A 190 -1.28 17.00 11.37
C ALA A 190 -0.01 16.73 10.58
N VAL A 191 -0.12 16.05 9.44
CA VAL A 191 1.00 15.72 8.56
C VAL A 191 0.68 16.14 7.13
N ASP A 192 1.71 16.46 6.35
CA ASP A 192 1.51 16.83 4.94
C ASP A 192 0.94 15.68 4.11
N ARG A 193 1.36 14.45 4.43
CA ARG A 193 0.89 13.22 3.80
C ARG A 193 1.10 11.97 4.67
N VAL A 194 0.17 11.03 4.52
CA VAL A 194 0.18 9.65 5.02
C VAL A 194 0.47 8.72 3.84
N ALA A 195 1.53 7.92 3.98
CA ALA A 195 2.10 7.07 2.93
C ALA A 195 2.55 7.92 1.71
N GLY A 196 2.57 7.33 0.51
CA GLY A 196 3.00 8.01 -0.71
C GLY A 196 2.00 7.90 -1.86
N GLY A 197 2.51 8.00 -3.08
CA GLY A 197 1.74 7.98 -4.33
C GLY A 197 1.08 6.63 -4.56
N MET A 198 -0.19 6.52 -4.16
CA MET A 198 -1.02 5.37 -4.48
C MET A 198 -1.36 5.37 -5.97
N ASN A 199 -1.34 4.19 -6.57
CA ASN A 199 -1.85 3.98 -7.92
C ASN A 199 -2.62 2.68 -8.00
N GLY A 200 -3.44 2.57 -9.03
CA GLY A 200 -4.24 1.37 -9.24
C GLY A 200 -4.92 1.33 -10.59
N VAL A 201 -5.59 0.22 -10.81
CA VAL A 201 -6.44 -0.06 -11.95
C VAL A 201 -7.77 -0.63 -11.46
N LEU A 202 -8.88 -0.13 -12.00
CA LEU A 202 -10.23 -0.57 -11.70
C LEU A 202 -10.92 -1.04 -12.98
N PHE A 203 -11.55 -2.21 -12.92
CA PHE A 203 -12.36 -2.77 -13.99
C PHE A 203 -13.82 -2.46 -13.70
N ASP A 204 -14.47 -1.70 -14.58
CA ASP A 204 -15.88 -1.40 -14.44
C ASP A 204 -16.76 -2.51 -15.04
N SER A 205 -18.06 -2.49 -14.72
CA SER A 205 -19.01 -3.47 -15.24
C SER A 205 -19.31 -3.33 -16.73
N ASN A 206 -18.92 -2.21 -17.35
CA ASN A 206 -19.14 -1.92 -18.76
C ASN A 206 -17.94 -2.36 -19.63
N GLY A 207 -16.88 -2.90 -19.02
CA GLY A 207 -15.66 -3.35 -19.69
C GLY A 207 -14.59 -2.28 -19.84
N SER A 208 -14.77 -1.08 -19.28
CA SER A 208 -13.72 -0.06 -19.26
C SER A 208 -12.73 -0.33 -18.13
N ILE A 209 -11.48 0.06 -18.38
CA ILE A 209 -10.38 -0.03 -17.44
C ILE A 209 -9.98 1.39 -17.05
N HIS A 210 -10.05 1.69 -15.77
CA HIS A 210 -9.72 2.99 -15.19
C HIS A 210 -8.37 2.91 -14.52
N GLY A 211 -7.43 3.77 -14.89
CA GLY A 211 -6.15 3.93 -14.19
C GLY A 211 -6.15 5.21 -13.37
N ALA A 212 -5.52 5.19 -12.20
CA ALA A 212 -5.35 6.40 -11.38
C ALA A 212 -3.95 6.47 -10.76
N ALA A 213 -3.48 7.69 -10.55
CA ALA A 213 -2.31 8.00 -9.77
C ALA A 213 -2.61 9.18 -8.83
N CYS A 214 -2.09 9.11 -7.61
CA CYS A 214 -2.34 10.05 -6.55
C CYS A 214 -1.36 11.24 -6.55
N TRP A 215 -1.83 12.44 -6.23
CA TRP A 215 -1.06 13.69 -6.08
C TRP A 215 0.17 13.61 -5.17
N ARG A 216 0.19 12.65 -4.23
CA ARG A 216 1.25 12.52 -3.21
C ARG A 216 2.62 12.14 -3.80
N ALA A 217 2.68 11.73 -5.06
CA ALA A 217 3.93 11.57 -5.81
C ALA A 217 3.67 11.81 -7.30
N ASP A 218 4.73 12.09 -8.05
CA ASP A 218 4.65 12.09 -9.51
C ASP A 218 4.29 10.68 -9.99
N GLY A 219 3.21 10.60 -10.78
CA GLY A 219 2.70 9.36 -11.34
C GLY A 219 1.71 9.69 -12.45
N SER A 220 1.57 8.80 -13.42
CA SER A 220 0.67 9.03 -14.56
C SER A 220 -0.03 7.74 -14.94
N PRO A 221 -1.37 7.69 -14.91
CA PRO A 221 -2.10 6.62 -15.55
C PRO A 221 -2.03 6.82 -17.07
N ILE A 222 -1.73 5.74 -17.80
CA ILE A 222 -1.68 5.73 -19.25
C ILE A 222 -2.57 4.59 -19.74
N ALA A 223 -3.49 4.89 -20.66
CA ALA A 223 -4.26 3.89 -21.36
C ALA A 223 -3.69 3.74 -22.78
N LEU A 224 -3.39 2.50 -23.18
CA LEU A 224 -3.02 2.16 -24.54
C LEU A 224 -4.20 1.43 -25.18
N SER A 225 -4.64 1.90 -26.34
CA SER A 225 -5.69 1.24 -27.13
C SER A 225 -5.19 1.06 -28.55
N GLY A 226 -5.57 -0.04 -29.18
CA GLY A 226 -5.14 -0.40 -30.52
C GLY A 226 -5.46 -1.88 -30.79
N GLY A 227 -5.80 -2.20 -32.03
CA GLY A 227 -5.94 -3.58 -32.48
C GLY A 227 -4.63 -4.10 -33.06
N ALA A 228 -4.57 -5.41 -33.32
CA ALA A 228 -3.49 -5.97 -34.13
C ALA A 228 -3.37 -5.18 -35.44
N ALA A 229 -2.14 -4.77 -35.80
CA ALA A 229 -1.86 -4.25 -37.13
C ALA A 229 -2.08 -5.37 -38.15
N THR A 230 -3.31 -5.53 -38.65
CA THR A 230 -3.59 -6.47 -39.72
C THR A 230 -2.92 -5.96 -40.99
N ILE A 231 -1.76 -6.52 -41.32
CA ILE A 231 -1.17 -6.41 -42.66
C ILE A 231 -2.02 -7.29 -43.59
N LYS A 232 -3.23 -6.84 -43.93
CA LYS A 232 -4.00 -7.40 -45.05
C LYS A 232 -3.92 -6.43 -46.20
N GLY A 233 -2.90 -6.63 -47.03
CA GLY A 233 -2.70 -5.89 -48.27
C GLY A 233 -1.33 -6.22 -48.86
N SER A 234 -1.27 -6.39 -50.18
CA SER A 234 -0.04 -6.56 -50.94
C SER A 234 0.73 -5.23 -51.06
N ASN A 235 0.94 -4.50 -49.96
CA ASN A 235 1.71 -3.27 -49.97
C ASN A 235 3.21 -3.62 -49.94
N PRO A 236 3.96 -3.39 -51.03
CA PRO A 236 5.37 -3.78 -51.10
C PRO A 236 6.30 -2.96 -50.20
N MET A 237 5.81 -1.90 -49.53
CA MET A 237 6.64 -1.09 -48.61
C MET A 237 6.94 -1.74 -47.26
N PHE A 238 6.23 -2.80 -46.86
CA PHE A 238 6.46 -3.50 -45.60
C PHE A 238 6.66 -5.00 -45.86
N ARG A 239 7.78 -5.35 -46.49
CA ARG A 239 8.30 -6.72 -46.46
C ARG A 239 9.38 -6.80 -45.39
N VAL A 240 9.18 -7.67 -44.40
CA VAL A 240 10.25 -8.18 -43.53
C VAL A 240 11.04 -9.21 -44.32
#